data_AF-A0A523XJQ1-F1
#
_entry.id   AF-A0A523XJQ1-F1
#
_cell.length_a   1.000
_cell.length_b   1.000
_cell.length_c   1.000
_cell.angle_alpha   90.00
_cell.angle_beta   90.00
_cell.angle_gamma   90.00
#
_symmetry.space_group_name_H-M   'P 1'
#
loop_
_entity.id
_entity.type
_entity.pdbx_description
1 polymer ?
#
loop_
_entity_poly.entity_id
_entity_poly.type
_entity_poly.pdbx_seq_one_letter_code
_entity_poly.pdbx_strand_id
1 'polypeptide(L)'
;MYPLFAYVWIDILVAIILGAVGGLGLGLLQEKGLEMPHWHRENSAKFADLGFVADVFIGSLAAVIVYALNPPVGIFQLLAITLTAGIGGSAILKSYIKGIEVTKKASVATQSQQIAKIAIDRLKIYKKSAPKELKDIDVRALDTQLNKLQKGR
;
A
#
# COMPACT_ATOMS: atom_id res chain seq x y z
N MET A 1 12.65 -7.93 33.88
CA MET A 1 12.14 -6.67 33.29
C MET A 1 12.11 -5.67 34.43
N TYR A 2 12.99 -4.66 34.42
CA TYR A 2 12.99 -3.62 35.47
C TYR A 2 12.14 -2.46 34.96
N PRO A 3 11.13 -1.99 35.73
CA PRO A 3 10.30 -0.87 35.32
C PRO A 3 11.12 0.43 35.37
N LEU A 4 11.03 1.25 34.32
CA LEU A 4 11.69 2.55 34.25
C LEU A 4 10.91 3.62 35.01
N PHE A 5 9.57 3.56 34.99
CA PHE A 5 8.68 4.50 35.69
C PHE A 5 7.95 3.84 36.86
N ALA A 6 8.68 3.14 37.73
CA ALA A 6 8.20 2.42 38.92
C ALA A 6 7.27 1.22 38.66
N TYR A 7 6.41 1.25 37.64
CA TYR A 7 5.53 0.15 37.27
C TYR A 7 5.59 -0.18 35.77
N VAL A 8 5.60 -1.48 35.45
CA VAL A 8 5.66 -1.98 34.06
C VAL A 8 4.49 -1.49 33.21
N TRP A 9 3.30 -1.33 33.80
CA TRP A 9 2.13 -0.85 33.06
C TRP A 9 2.25 0.62 32.63
N ILE A 10 3.02 1.44 33.36
CA ILE A 10 3.30 2.83 32.97
C ILE A 10 4.23 2.85 31.76
N ASP A 11 5.28 2.03 31.77
CA ASP A 11 6.18 1.88 30.62
C ASP A 11 5.42 1.42 29.37
N ILE A 12 4.48 0.48 29.52
CA ILE A 12 3.61 0.01 28.42
C ILE A 12 2.71 1.15 27.91
N LEU A 13 2.09 1.93 28.80
CA LEU A 13 1.28 3.08 28.40
C LEU A 13 2.11 4.13 27.64
N VAL A 14 3.32 4.42 28.11
CA VAL A 14 4.25 5.33 27.43
C VAL A 14 4.62 4.79 26.06
N ALA A 15 4.92 3.49 25.96
CA ALA A 15 5.21 2.83 24.68
C ALA A 15 4.03 2.89 23.71
N ILE A 16 2.80 2.69 24.19
CA ILE A 16 1.58 2.81 23.38
C ILE A 16 1.43 4.24 22.85
N ILE A 17 1.54 5.25 23.71
CA ILE A 17 1.37 6.65 23.32
C ILE A 17 2.44 7.06 22.30
N LEU A 18 3.70 6.67 22.52
CA LEU A 18 4.79 7.00 21.60
C LEU A 18 4.70 6.22 20.30
N GLY A 19 4.29 4.96 20.35
CA GLY A 19 4.01 4.15 19.17
C GLY A 19 2.87 4.73 18.34
N ALA A 20 1.80 5.21 18.98
CA ALA A 20 0.71 5.92 18.35
C ALA A 20 1.18 7.21 17.66
N VAL A 21 2.00 8.02 18.35
CA VAL A 21 2.58 9.26 17.79
C VAL A 21 3.51 8.94 16.62
N GLY A 22 4.33 7.89 16.73
CA GLY A 22 5.19 7.43 15.64
C GLY A 22 4.40 6.98 14.42
N GLY A 23 3.33 6.20 14.62
CA GLY A 23 2.41 5.77 13.57
C GLY A 23 1.71 6.95 12.89
N LEU A 24 1.18 7.90 13.67
CA LEU A 24 0.59 9.13 13.16
C LEU A 24 1.58 10.00 12.38
N GLY A 25 2.80 10.12 12.91
CA GLY A 25 3.85 10.94 12.30
C GLY A 25 4.15 10.48 10.88
N LEU A 26 4.18 9.16 10.65
CA LEU A 26 4.34 8.62 9.30
C LEU A 26 3.12 8.85 8.42
N GLY A 27 1.90 8.61 8.94
CA GLY A 27 0.65 8.89 8.23
C GLY A 27 0.61 10.33 7.70
N LEU A 28 0.93 11.30 8.56
CA LEU A 28 1.00 12.71 8.21
C LEU A 28 2.13 13.08 7.23
N LEU A 29 3.21 12.30 7.20
CA LEU A 29 4.35 12.56 6.29
C LEU A 29 4.13 11.96 4.90
N GLN A 30 3.55 10.76 4.83
CA GLN A 30 3.37 10.02 3.58
C GLN A 30 2.10 10.42 2.84
N GLU A 31 1.03 10.70 3.57
CA GLU A 31 -0.20 11.24 3.02
C GLU A 31 -0.19 12.75 3.23
N LYS A 32 -0.54 13.52 2.20
CA LYS A 32 -0.64 14.99 2.28
C LYS A 32 -1.88 15.42 3.08
N GLY A 33 -2.16 14.76 4.20
CA GLY A 33 -3.36 14.87 5.01
C GLY A 33 -3.62 13.61 5.83
N LEU A 34 -4.56 13.69 6.78
CA LEU A 34 -4.98 12.56 7.59
C LEU A 34 -5.99 11.72 6.79
N GLU A 35 -5.66 10.49 6.39
CA GLU A 35 -6.67 9.58 5.82
C GLU A 35 -7.67 9.19 6.90
N MET A 36 -8.85 9.82 6.88
CA MET A 36 -9.92 9.46 7.80
C MET A 36 -10.43 8.05 7.51
N PRO A 37 -10.98 7.35 8.51
CA PRO A 37 -11.63 6.07 8.27
C PRO A 37 -12.82 6.24 7.32
N HIS A 38 -12.78 5.55 6.20
CA HIS A 38 -13.86 5.57 5.19
C HIS A 38 -14.31 4.14 4.88
N TRP A 39 -15.62 3.98 4.68
CA TRP A 39 -16.17 2.70 4.27
C TRP A 39 -16.00 2.53 2.76
N HIS A 40 -15.23 1.53 2.36
CA HIS A 40 -15.08 1.16 0.96
C HIS A 40 -15.95 -0.06 0.64
N ARG A 41 -16.58 -0.05 -0.54
CA ARG A 41 -17.42 -1.17 -0.99
C ARG A 41 -16.89 -1.67 -2.33
N GLU A 42 -16.19 -2.79 -2.30
CA GLU A 42 -15.65 -3.44 -3.49
C GLU A 42 -16.27 -4.85 -3.61
N ASN A 43 -16.89 -5.16 -4.75
CA ASN A 43 -17.43 -6.48 -5.10
C ASN A 43 -18.26 -7.16 -3.99
N SER A 44 -19.35 -6.51 -3.55
CA SER A 44 -20.32 -7.01 -2.55
C SER A 44 -19.83 -7.17 -1.10
N ALA A 45 -18.53 -7.00 -0.82
CA ALA A 45 -18.01 -6.94 0.54
C ALA A 45 -17.81 -5.47 0.99
N LYS A 46 -18.18 -5.18 2.24
CA LYS A 46 -17.92 -3.89 2.89
C LYS A 46 -16.63 -4.01 3.66
N PHE A 47 -15.62 -3.23 3.30
CA PHE A 47 -14.37 -3.14 4.03
C PHE A 47 -14.29 -1.76 4.69
N ALA A 48 -13.93 -1.74 5.97
CA ALA A 48 -13.62 -0.50 6.66
C ALA A 48 -12.15 -0.20 6.38
N ASP A 49 -11.89 0.84 5.59
CA ASP A 49 -10.55 1.39 5.51
C ASP A 49 -10.35 2.31 6.70
N LEU A 50 -9.48 1.91 7.62
CA LEU A 50 -9.29 2.58 8.89
C LEU A 50 -8.30 3.76 8.78
N GLY A 51 -7.57 3.88 7.66
CA GLY A 51 -6.64 4.98 7.40
C GLY A 51 -5.70 5.25 8.58
N PHE A 52 -5.71 6.49 9.08
CA PHE A 52 -4.87 6.93 10.20
C PHE A 52 -5.08 6.10 11.49
N VAL A 53 -6.27 5.55 11.71
CA VAL A 53 -6.57 4.74 12.89
C VAL A 53 -5.79 3.43 12.84
N ALA A 54 -5.63 2.84 11.65
CA ALA A 54 -4.77 1.67 11.47
C ALA A 54 -3.31 2.01 11.78
N ASP A 55 -2.81 3.17 11.33
CA ASP A 55 -1.44 3.60 11.59
C ASP A 55 -1.15 3.79 13.08
N VAL A 56 -2.08 4.44 13.81
CA VAL A 56 -2.02 4.60 15.26
C VAL A 56 -1.96 3.25 15.95
N PHE A 57 -2.87 2.35 15.58
CA PHE A 57 -3.02 1.06 16.24
C PHE A 57 -1.81 0.15 16.00
N ILE A 58 -1.33 0.11 14.76
CA ILE A 58 -0.19 -0.70 14.35
C ILE A 58 1.11 -0.13 14.90
N GLY A 59 1.25 1.20 14.93
CA GLY A 59 2.38 1.86 15.57
C GLY A 59 2.44 1.57 17.07
N SER A 60 1.29 1.61 17.75
CA SER A 60 1.17 1.27 19.17
C SER A 60 1.52 -0.19 19.44
N LEU A 61 0.98 -1.12 18.66
CA LEU A 61 1.28 -2.56 18.77
C LEU A 61 2.76 -2.84 18.53
N ALA A 62 3.35 -2.24 17.49
CA ALA A 62 4.76 -2.38 17.17
C ALA A 62 5.64 -1.90 18.34
N ALA A 63 5.31 -0.75 18.93
CA ALA A 63 6.04 -0.22 20.08
C ALA A 63 5.97 -1.15 21.30
N VAL A 64 4.80 -1.74 21.59
CA VAL A 64 4.63 -2.70 22.69
C VAL A 64 5.40 -4.00 22.43
N ILE A 65 5.32 -4.53 21.22
CA ILE A 65 6.05 -5.75 20.83
C ILE A 65 7.56 -5.52 20.96
N VAL A 66 8.07 -4.39 20.47
CA VAL A 66 9.50 -4.07 20.54
C VAL A 66 9.93 -3.82 21.99
N TYR A 67 9.11 -3.17 22.81
CA TYR A 67 9.35 -3.04 24.25
C TYR A 67 9.43 -4.40 24.96
N ALA A 68 8.55 -5.34 24.60
CA ALA A 68 8.54 -6.68 25.18
C ALA A 68 9.75 -7.52 24.74
N LEU A 69 10.19 -7.38 23.48
CA LEU A 69 11.33 -8.11 22.92
C LEU A 69 12.68 -7.53 23.34
N ASN A 70 12.77 -6.21 23.51
CA ASN A 70 13.99 -5.51 23.88
C ASN A 70 13.70 -4.51 25.01
N PRO A 71 13.69 -5.00 26.27
CA PRO A 71 13.39 -4.14 27.41
C PRO A 71 14.46 -3.06 27.56
N PRO A 72 14.09 -1.77 27.52
CA PRO A 72 15.04 -0.67 27.55
C PRO A 72 15.71 -0.54 28.92
N VAL A 73 16.99 -0.20 28.93
CA VAL A 73 17.75 0.08 30.17
C VAL A 73 17.66 1.55 30.61
N GLY A 74 17.10 2.42 29.77
CA GLY A 74 16.92 3.84 30.11
C GLY A 74 15.75 4.50 29.40
N ILE A 75 15.30 5.63 29.94
CA ILE A 75 14.14 6.39 29.44
C ILE A 75 14.35 6.83 27.99
N PHE A 76 15.50 7.43 27.66
CA PHE A 76 15.79 7.84 26.28
C PHE A 76 15.78 6.67 25.30
N GLN A 77 16.22 5.50 25.75
CA GLN A 77 16.18 4.30 24.94
C GLN A 77 14.72 3.88 24.72
N LEU A 78 13.89 3.81 25.77
CA LEU A 78 12.46 3.55 25.64
C LEU A 78 11.81 4.48 24.62
N LEU A 79 12.07 5.80 24.71
CA LEU A 79 11.51 6.78 23.79
C LEU A 79 11.95 6.52 22.35
N ALA A 80 13.25 6.33 22.12
CA ALA A 80 13.81 6.14 20.79
C ALA A 80 13.29 4.84 20.13
N ILE A 81 13.32 3.71 20.85
CA ILE A 81 12.94 2.42 20.27
C ILE A 81 11.42 2.37 20.01
N THR A 82 10.60 2.87 20.94
CA THR A 82 9.13 2.85 20.79
C THR A 82 8.66 3.77 19.67
N LEU A 83 9.25 4.96 19.53
CA LEU A 83 8.93 5.88 18.45
C LEU A 83 9.36 5.33 17.08
N THR A 84 10.59 4.82 16.97
CA THR A 84 11.07 4.22 15.72
C THR A 84 10.33 2.93 15.36
N ALA A 85 9.94 2.12 16.35
CA ALA A 85 9.06 0.98 16.15
C ALA A 85 7.66 1.40 15.65
N GLY A 86 7.11 2.49 16.20
CA GLY A 86 5.83 3.04 15.75
C GLY A 86 5.84 3.51 14.30
N ILE A 87 6.90 4.25 13.93
CA ILE A 87 7.13 4.69 12.54
C ILE A 87 7.39 3.50 11.61
N GLY A 88 8.23 2.55 12.04
CA GLY A 88 8.59 1.38 11.25
C GLY A 88 7.41 0.44 10.99
N GLY A 89 6.60 0.17 12.04
CA GLY A 89 5.43 -0.69 11.94
C GLY A 89 4.38 -0.17 10.97
N SER A 90 4.06 1.13 11.05
CA SER A 90 3.14 1.79 10.12
C SER A 90 3.68 1.82 8.68
N ALA A 91 5.00 2.03 8.49
CA ALA A 91 5.61 2.03 7.17
C ALA A 91 5.52 0.68 6.46
N ILE A 92 5.75 -0.41 7.21
CA ILE A 92 5.64 -1.76 6.69
C ILE A 92 4.20 -2.03 6.24
N LEU A 93 3.20 -1.68 7.06
CA LEU A 93 1.80 -1.88 6.69
C LEU A 93 1.41 -1.10 5.43
N LYS A 94 1.74 0.19 5.35
CA LYS A 94 1.45 1.01 4.17
C LYS A 94 2.12 0.48 2.91
N SER A 95 3.39 0.09 3.02
CA SER A 95 4.12 -0.48 1.88
C SER A 95 3.50 -1.78 1.37
N TYR A 96 2.99 -2.61 2.29
CA TYR A 96 2.31 -3.86 1.96
C TYR A 96 0.98 -3.59 1.22
N ILE A 97 0.14 -2.68 1.73
CA ILE A 97 -1.13 -2.31 1.09
C ILE A 97 -0.88 -1.73 -0.31
N LYS A 98 0.04 -0.77 -0.42
CA LYS A 98 0.40 -0.15 -1.70
C LYS A 98 0.97 -1.17 -2.68
N GLY A 99 1.77 -2.12 -2.19
CA GLY A 99 2.29 -3.23 -2.99
C GLY A 99 1.17 -4.08 -3.59
N ILE A 100 0.18 -4.48 -2.79
CA ILE A 100 -0.97 -5.26 -3.25
C ILE A 100 -1.78 -4.49 -4.30
N GLU A 101 -2.05 -3.20 -4.07
CA GLU A 101 -2.77 -2.39 -5.06
C GLU A 101 -2.04 -2.30 -6.40
N VAL A 102 -0.72 -2.09 -6.35
CA VAL A 102 0.11 -2.03 -7.56
C VAL A 102 0.07 -3.37 -8.29
N THR A 103 0.15 -4.50 -7.58
CA THR A 103 0.04 -5.83 -8.19
C THR A 103 -1.33 -6.06 -8.82
N LYS A 104 -2.42 -5.63 -8.17
CA LYS A 104 -3.79 -5.73 -8.70
C LYS A 104 -3.98 -4.86 -9.95
N LYS A 105 -3.49 -3.62 -9.94
CA LYS A 105 -3.53 -2.73 -11.11
C LYS A 105 -2.65 -3.28 -12.24
N ALA A 106 -1.49 -3.84 -11.92
CA ALA A 106 -0.60 -4.45 -12.89
C ALA A 106 -1.23 -5.67 -13.58
N SER A 107 -1.92 -6.53 -12.82
CA SER A 107 -2.58 -7.72 -13.36
C SER A 107 -3.77 -7.37 -14.28
N VAL A 108 -4.60 -6.41 -13.89
CA VAL A 108 -5.68 -5.88 -14.74
C VAL A 108 -5.10 -5.25 -16.01
N ALA A 109 -4.05 -4.44 -15.91
CA ALA A 109 -3.39 -3.86 -17.08
C ALA A 109 -2.83 -4.93 -18.02
N THR A 110 -2.24 -6.02 -17.49
CA THR A 110 -1.78 -7.13 -18.33
C THR A 110 -2.91 -7.87 -19.03
N GLN A 111 -4.05 -8.10 -18.34
CA GLN A 111 -5.23 -8.71 -18.97
C GLN A 111 -5.78 -7.83 -20.09
N SER A 112 -5.92 -6.52 -19.85
CA SER A 112 -6.35 -5.56 -20.87
C SER A 112 -5.41 -5.52 -22.08
N GLN A 113 -4.09 -5.59 -21.86
CA GLN A 113 -3.11 -5.68 -22.94
C GLN A 113 -3.22 -6.99 -23.74
N GLN A 114 -3.48 -8.13 -23.08
CA GLN A 114 -3.70 -9.40 -23.77
C GLN A 114 -4.97 -9.37 -24.63
N ILE A 115 -6.07 -8.82 -24.11
CA ILE A 115 -7.32 -8.66 -24.85
C ILE A 115 -7.10 -7.73 -26.06
N ALA A 116 -6.40 -6.61 -25.86
CA ALA A 116 -6.06 -5.69 -26.95
C ALA A 116 -5.22 -6.37 -28.03
N LYS A 117 -4.23 -7.19 -27.65
CA LYS A 117 -3.42 -7.97 -28.58
C LYS A 117 -4.27 -8.94 -29.42
N ILE A 118 -5.15 -9.71 -28.76
CA ILE A 118 -6.05 -10.64 -29.44
C ILE A 118 -6.99 -9.90 -30.41
N ALA A 119 -7.52 -8.74 -30.00
CA ALA A 119 -8.37 -7.92 -30.85
C ALA A 119 -7.62 -7.39 -32.09
N ILE A 120 -6.39 -6.89 -31.91
CA ILE A 120 -5.52 -6.43 -33.00
C ILE A 120 -5.18 -7.57 -33.96
N ASP A 121 -4.83 -8.75 -33.43
CA ASP A 121 -4.53 -9.93 -34.24
C ASP A 121 -5.75 -10.36 -35.08
N ARG A 122 -6.96 -10.35 -34.49
CA ARG A 122 -8.20 -10.60 -35.24
C ARG A 122 -8.42 -9.55 -36.32
N LEU A 123 -8.28 -8.26 -36.01
CA LEU A 123 -8.43 -7.17 -36.98
C LEU A 123 -7.44 -7.29 -38.15
N LYS A 124 -6.21 -7.76 -37.88
CA LYS A 124 -5.19 -8.01 -38.91
C LYS A 124 -5.61 -9.14 -39.85
N ILE A 125 -6.21 -10.21 -39.31
CA ILE A 125 -6.77 -11.31 -40.10
C ILE A 125 -7.96 -10.80 -40.94
N TYR A 126 -8.91 -10.09 -40.35
CA TYR A 126 -10.07 -9.53 -41.06
C TYR A 126 -9.68 -8.55 -42.15
N LYS A 127 -8.70 -7.67 -41.91
CA LYS A 127 -8.19 -6.73 -42.92
C LYS A 127 -7.54 -7.45 -44.11
N LYS A 128 -6.98 -8.65 -43.90
CA LYS A 128 -6.44 -9.49 -44.97
C LYS A 128 -7.55 -10.16 -45.80
N SER A 129 -8.68 -10.49 -45.17
CA SER A 129 -9.82 -11.16 -45.82
C SER A 129 -10.83 -10.21 -46.48
N ALA A 130 -11.06 -9.02 -45.92
CA ALA A 130 -12.03 -8.03 -46.39
C ALA A 130 -11.45 -6.59 -46.32
N PRO A 131 -10.49 -6.24 -47.18
CA PRO A 131 -9.71 -4.99 -47.06
C PRO A 131 -10.50 -3.71 -47.29
N LYS A 132 -11.68 -3.78 -47.93
CA LYS A 132 -12.51 -2.60 -48.25
C LYS A 132 -13.30 -2.06 -47.05
N GLU A 133 -13.63 -2.89 -46.06
CA GLU A 133 -14.45 -2.48 -44.90
C GLU A 133 -13.63 -1.88 -43.75
N LEU A 134 -12.31 -2.08 -43.75
CA LEU A 134 -11.39 -1.69 -42.67
C LEU A 134 -10.41 -0.59 -43.09
N LYS A 135 -10.77 0.21 -44.10
CA LYS A 135 -9.89 1.23 -44.70
C LYS A 135 -9.50 2.32 -43.71
N ASP A 136 -10.41 2.66 -42.80
CA ASP A 136 -10.25 3.75 -41.83
C ASP A 136 -9.55 3.31 -40.53
N ILE A 137 -9.33 2.01 -40.32
CA ILE A 137 -8.67 1.48 -39.12
C ILE A 137 -7.19 1.18 -39.42
N ASP A 138 -6.31 1.99 -38.84
CA ASP A 138 -4.86 1.77 -38.89
C ASP A 138 -4.39 0.77 -37.81
N VAL A 139 -4.54 -0.51 -38.15
CA VAL A 139 -4.12 -1.66 -37.32
C VAL A 139 -2.62 -1.61 -36.99
N ARG A 140 -1.76 -1.00 -37.83
CA ARG A 140 -0.32 -0.89 -37.56
C ARG A 140 -0.01 0.16 -36.50
N ALA A 141 -0.72 1.30 -36.53
CA ALA A 141 -0.61 2.32 -35.49
C ALA A 141 -1.03 1.77 -34.11
N LEU A 142 -2.12 1.00 -34.05
CA LEU A 142 -2.60 0.30 -32.85
C LEU A 142 -1.57 -0.69 -32.29
N ASP A 143 -0.97 -1.52 -33.15
CA ASP A 143 0.08 -2.48 -32.75
C ASP A 143 1.35 -1.76 -32.24
N THR A 144 1.70 -0.63 -32.86
CA THR A 144 2.85 0.20 -32.44
C THR A 144 2.60 0.85 -31.07
N GLN A 145 1.38 1.34 -30.81
CA GLN A 145 1.01 1.89 -29.51
C GLN A 145 0.98 0.81 -28.41
N LEU A 146 0.45 -0.38 -28.71
CA LEU A 146 0.45 -1.49 -27.76
C LEU A 146 1.88 -1.93 -27.39
N ASN A 147 2.77 -2.03 -28.38
CA ASN A 147 4.18 -2.35 -28.15
C ASN A 147 4.91 -1.28 -27.33
N LYS A 148 4.60 0.02 -27.52
CA LYS A 148 5.12 1.10 -26.67
C LYS A 148 4.64 0.98 -25.23
N LEU A 149 3.36 0.66 -25.02
CA LEU A 149 2.79 0.44 -23.69
C LEU A 149 3.35 -0.81 -22.99
N GLN A 150 3.80 -1.82 -23.75
CA GLN A 150 4.46 -3.01 -23.20
C GLN A 150 5.95 -2.78 -22.90
N LYS A 151 6.65 -1.97 -23.70
CA LYS A 151 8.08 -1.63 -23.50
C LYS A 151 8.33 -0.48 -22.51
N GLY A 152 7.32 0.31 -22.18
CA GLY A 152 7.40 1.38 -21.19
C GLY A 152 7.33 0.90 -19.73
N ARG A 153 7.44 -0.41 -19.49
CA ARG A 153 7.61 -1.04 -18.18
C ARG A 153 9.06 -1.46 -17.98
#